data_AF-A0A845A238-F1
#
_entry.id   AF-A0A845A238-F1
#
_cell.length_a   1.000
_cell.length_b   1.000
_cell.length_c   1.000
_cell.angle_alpha   90.00
_cell.angle_beta   90.00
_cell.angle_gamma   90.00
#
_symmetry.space_group_name_H-M   'P 1'
#
loop_
_entity.id
_entity.type
_entity.pdbx_description
1 polymer ?
#
loop_
_entity_poly.entity_id
_entity_poly.type
_entity_poly.pdbx_seq_one_letter_code
_entity_poly.pdbx_strand_id
1 'polypeptide(L)'
;MTTQMPTLRDEDWRYANSAALERLTPADIDTWQDLRVAPGAVQRQTFVLDDSRPGVHRLRITVAEGGRAEIFALACASTYARLEIEVELGRAAHFQFGGVTIGGGEATREFVTRVTHAESDGTSDQVVRAVHWDTATGNFLGKLAVARDAQKTDAAQNFRALLLTRGASANAKPELEIYADDVKCAHGAAIGQMDEAAAFYMAARGLPPEAARKLLVRAFIADAFAAHPIEPERDELLEAALAALGDAA
;
A
#
# COMPACT_ATOMS: atom_id res chain seq x y z
N MET A 1 11.85 10.14 26.56
CA MET A 1 11.22 8.84 26.85
C MET A 1 11.93 7.82 26.00
N THR A 2 12.36 6.69 26.55
CA THR A 2 13.01 5.64 25.74
C THR A 2 11.91 4.90 24.99
N THR A 3 11.92 4.97 23.66
CA THR A 3 10.95 4.27 22.84
C THR A 3 11.16 2.77 22.98
N GLN A 4 10.09 2.08 23.36
CA GLN A 4 10.07 0.63 23.42
C GLN A 4 10.01 0.08 22.00
N MET A 5 10.91 -0.84 21.67
CA MET A 5 10.91 -1.48 20.36
C MET A 5 9.65 -2.34 20.19
N PRO A 6 9.03 -2.30 18.99
CA PRO A 6 7.87 -3.12 18.69
C PRO A 6 8.27 -4.60 18.60
N THR A 7 7.27 -5.45 18.80
CA THR A 7 7.38 -6.90 18.75
C THR A 7 6.26 -7.46 17.87
N LEU A 8 6.37 -8.72 17.46
CA LEU A 8 5.29 -9.40 16.72
C LEU A 8 4.00 -9.60 17.55
N ARG A 9 4.01 -9.25 18.84
CA ARG A 9 2.80 -9.23 19.69
C ARG A 9 2.02 -7.93 19.53
N ASP A 10 2.67 -6.87 19.04
CA ASP A 10 2.02 -5.62 18.73
C ASP A 10 1.28 -5.77 17.40
N GLU A 11 -0.01 -5.46 17.39
CA GLU A 11 -0.89 -5.79 16.26
C GLU A 11 -0.44 -5.17 14.93
N ASP A 12 0.17 -3.99 14.98
CA ASP A 12 0.70 -3.30 13.80
C ASP A 12 1.97 -3.92 13.24
N TRP A 13 2.64 -4.73 14.03
CA TRP A 13 3.92 -5.37 13.73
C TRP A 13 3.79 -6.89 13.64
N ARG A 14 2.57 -7.42 13.79
CA ARG A 14 2.28 -8.86 13.82
C ARG A 14 2.85 -9.64 12.64
N TYR A 15 2.84 -9.03 11.45
CA TYR A 15 3.33 -9.63 10.21
C TYR A 15 4.71 -9.12 9.78
N ALA A 16 5.33 -8.24 10.57
CA ALA A 16 6.66 -7.73 10.27
C ALA A 16 7.71 -8.85 10.35
N ASN A 17 8.84 -8.63 9.69
CA ASN A 17 9.94 -9.59 9.70
C ASN A 17 10.74 -9.49 11.01
N SER A 18 10.68 -10.53 11.87
CA SER A 18 11.37 -10.50 13.17
C SER A 18 12.87 -10.23 13.06
N ALA A 19 13.55 -10.84 12.08
CA ALA A 19 14.98 -10.63 11.87
C ALA A 19 15.29 -9.21 11.40
N ALA A 20 14.37 -8.57 10.66
CA ALA A 20 14.49 -7.15 10.31
C ALA A 20 14.29 -6.25 11.54
N LEU A 21 13.31 -6.56 12.40
CA LEU A 21 13.07 -5.81 13.64
C LEU A 21 14.28 -5.81 14.57
N GLU A 22 14.99 -6.93 14.68
CA GLU A 22 16.22 -7.04 15.48
C GLU A 22 17.35 -6.12 15.01
N ARG A 23 17.31 -5.67 13.75
CA ARG A 23 18.28 -4.73 13.17
C ARG A 23 17.86 -3.27 13.28
N LEU A 24 16.61 -2.99 13.65
CA LEU A 24 16.12 -1.63 13.83
C LEU A 24 16.60 -1.04 15.15
N THR A 25 16.79 0.26 15.14
CA THR A 25 17.04 1.07 16.33
C THR A 25 15.80 1.88 16.71
N PRO A 26 15.70 2.39 17.94
CA PRO A 26 14.62 3.30 18.32
C PRO A 26 14.48 4.51 17.37
N ALA A 27 15.58 5.03 16.83
CA ALA A 27 15.55 6.16 15.90
C ALA A 27 14.87 5.81 14.56
N ASP A 28 15.03 4.57 14.07
CA ASP A 28 14.42 4.11 12.83
C ASP A 28 12.89 4.04 12.93
N ILE A 29 12.38 3.79 14.14
CA ILE A 29 10.94 3.75 14.39
C ILE A 29 10.39 5.07 14.90
N ASP A 30 11.15 5.94 15.55
CA ASP A 30 10.62 7.22 16.07
C ASP A 30 10.56 8.34 15.05
N THR A 31 11.21 8.17 13.90
CA THR A 31 11.28 9.22 12.88
C THR A 31 9.98 9.29 12.10
N TRP A 32 9.15 10.30 12.41
CA TRP A 32 7.95 10.65 11.66
C TRP A 32 8.20 11.86 10.77
N GLN A 33 7.74 11.78 9.53
CA GLN A 33 7.50 12.94 8.69
C GLN A 33 6.07 13.43 8.94
N ASP A 34 5.90 14.68 9.38
CA ASP A 34 4.58 15.28 9.53
C ASP A 34 4.24 16.16 8.32
N LEU A 35 3.07 15.91 7.72
CA LEU A 35 2.51 16.67 6.60
C LEU A 35 1.17 17.29 7.04
N ARG A 36 0.99 18.57 6.77
CA ARG A 36 -0.29 19.26 6.97
C ARG A 36 -0.81 19.78 5.64
N VAL A 37 -2.01 19.35 5.27
CA VAL A 37 -2.71 19.82 4.08
C VAL A 37 -3.67 20.92 4.51
N ALA A 38 -3.47 22.12 3.96
CA ALA A 38 -4.32 23.28 4.24
C ALA A 38 -5.74 23.09 3.66
N PRO A 39 -6.74 23.88 4.11
CA PRO A 39 -8.09 23.77 3.61
C PRO A 39 -8.17 23.92 2.09
N GLY A 40 -8.87 22.99 1.43
CA GLY A 40 -9.01 22.95 -0.04
C GLY A 40 -7.71 22.67 -0.82
N ALA A 41 -6.56 22.51 -0.15
CA ALA A 41 -5.29 22.29 -0.80
C ALA A 41 -5.11 20.82 -1.20
N VAL A 42 -4.27 20.58 -2.20
CA VAL A 42 -3.86 19.23 -2.60
C VAL A 42 -2.37 19.07 -2.31
N GLN A 43 -2.01 18.03 -1.57
CA GLN A 43 -0.62 17.62 -1.36
C GLN A 43 -0.43 16.21 -1.88
N ARG A 44 0.61 16.02 -2.68
CA ARG A 44 0.95 14.75 -3.30
C ARG A 44 2.37 14.35 -2.98
N GLN A 45 2.59 13.09 -2.65
CA GLN A 45 3.93 12.53 -2.48
C GLN A 45 4.05 11.15 -3.10
N THR A 46 5.20 10.91 -3.73
CA THR A 46 5.55 9.63 -4.33
C THR A 46 6.77 9.06 -3.63
N PHE A 47 6.68 7.79 -3.24
CA PHE A 47 7.73 7.06 -2.55
C PHE A 47 8.23 5.89 -3.39
N VAL A 48 9.55 5.72 -3.46
CA VAL A 48 10.21 4.53 -4.02
C VAL A 48 11.16 3.99 -2.96
N LEU A 49 10.74 2.96 -2.24
CA LEU A 49 11.49 2.31 -1.17
C LEU A 49 12.25 1.12 -1.76
N ASP A 50 13.37 1.44 -2.41
CA ASP A 50 14.33 0.50 -2.97
C ASP A 50 15.54 0.33 -2.01
N ASP A 51 16.63 -0.27 -2.49
CA ASP A 51 17.84 -0.49 -1.69
C ASP A 51 18.58 0.79 -1.27
N SER A 52 18.25 1.95 -1.85
CA SER A 52 18.74 3.24 -1.38
C SER A 52 17.96 3.76 -0.17
N ARG A 53 16.74 3.25 0.05
CA ARG A 53 15.82 3.63 1.13
C ARG A 53 15.13 2.41 1.78
N PRO A 54 15.88 1.40 2.27
CA PRO A 54 15.28 0.27 2.98
C PRO A 54 14.80 0.72 4.37
N GLY A 55 14.17 -0.19 5.10
CA GLY A 55 13.78 0.01 6.49
C GLY A 55 12.38 0.61 6.65
N VAL A 56 12.19 1.33 7.75
CA VAL A 56 10.89 1.87 8.17
C VAL A 56 10.80 3.34 7.80
N HIS A 57 9.72 3.70 7.12
CA HIS A 57 9.37 5.07 6.75
C HIS A 57 8.00 5.37 7.35
N ARG A 58 7.87 6.50 8.05
CA ARG A 58 6.64 6.84 8.77
C ARG A 58 6.18 8.24 8.41
N LEU A 59 4.93 8.35 7.98
CA LEU A 59 4.30 9.59 7.54
C LEU A 59 3.03 9.82 8.34
N ARG A 60 2.91 10.98 8.97
CA ARG A 60 1.68 11.45 9.59
C ARG A 60 1.12 12.61 8.78
N ILE A 61 -0.15 12.53 8.43
CA ILE A 61 -0.84 13.49 7.59
C ILE A 61 -2.06 14.02 8.34
N THR A 62 -2.18 15.33 8.46
CA THR A 62 -3.43 15.98 8.87
C THR A 62 -3.99 16.72 7.67
N VAL A 63 -5.22 16.39 7.28
CA VAL A 63 -5.89 17.01 6.13
C VAL A 63 -7.02 17.90 6.64
N ALA A 64 -6.86 19.21 6.48
CA ALA A 64 -7.90 20.17 6.85
C ALA A 64 -9.11 20.10 5.90
N GLU A 65 -10.15 20.87 6.24
CA GLU A 65 -11.43 20.86 5.51
C GLU A 65 -11.26 20.97 3.99
N GLY A 66 -11.87 20.05 3.25
CA GLY A 66 -11.84 20.02 1.78
C GLY A 66 -10.45 19.76 1.18
N GLY A 67 -9.41 19.55 2.00
CA GLY A 67 -8.07 19.24 1.55
C GLY A 67 -7.96 17.83 1.00
N ARG A 68 -6.89 17.55 0.25
CA ARG A 68 -6.61 16.25 -0.36
C ARG A 68 -5.16 15.85 -0.13
N ALA A 69 -4.94 14.67 0.44
CA ALA A 69 -3.63 14.04 0.51
C ALA A 69 -3.60 12.84 -0.46
N GLU A 70 -2.61 12.80 -1.34
CA GLU A 70 -2.46 11.75 -2.33
C GLU A 70 -1.07 11.13 -2.22
N ILE A 71 -1.00 9.86 -1.80
CA ILE A 71 0.25 9.16 -1.60
C ILE A 71 0.33 7.98 -2.55
N PHE A 72 1.44 7.90 -3.29
CA PHE A 72 1.73 6.77 -4.16
C PHE A 72 3.06 6.16 -3.77
N ALA A 73 3.13 4.85 -3.64
CA ALA A 73 4.32 4.20 -3.10
C ALA A 73 4.65 2.90 -3.85
N LEU A 74 5.93 2.74 -4.17
CA LEU A 74 6.54 1.49 -4.59
C LEU A 74 7.49 1.02 -3.49
N ALA A 75 7.29 -0.18 -2.96
CA ALA A 75 8.23 -0.85 -2.07
C ALA A 75 8.86 -2.04 -2.80
N CYS A 76 10.15 -1.95 -3.08
CA CYS A 76 10.90 -2.94 -3.83
C CYS A 76 12.29 -3.29 -3.26
N ALA A 77 12.67 -2.72 -2.11
CA ALA A 77 13.94 -3.02 -1.44
C ALA A 77 14.19 -4.53 -1.29
N SER A 78 15.41 -4.98 -1.53
CA SER A 78 15.83 -6.39 -1.50
C SER A 78 15.91 -7.00 -0.09
N THR A 79 15.69 -6.19 0.95
CA THR A 79 15.79 -6.60 2.36
C THR A 79 14.47 -6.44 3.10
N TYR A 80 14.20 -5.25 3.62
CA TYR A 80 12.97 -4.90 4.34
C TYR A 80 12.55 -3.50 3.95
N ALA A 81 11.26 -3.29 3.67
CA ALA A 81 10.69 -1.97 3.46
C ALA A 81 9.32 -1.92 4.12
N ARG A 82 9.11 -0.91 4.96
CA ARG A 82 7.83 -0.64 5.62
C ARG A 82 7.50 0.82 5.46
N LEU A 83 6.34 1.13 4.91
CA LEU A 83 5.78 2.48 4.94
C LEU A 83 4.53 2.49 5.82
N GLU A 84 4.63 3.24 6.91
CA GLU A 84 3.51 3.53 7.80
C GLU A 84 2.92 4.90 7.46
N ILE A 85 1.59 4.96 7.30
CA ILE A 85 0.88 6.20 7.03
C ILE A 85 -0.25 6.35 8.04
N GLU A 86 -0.19 7.41 8.85
CA GLU A 86 -1.27 7.84 9.73
C GLU A 86 -1.93 9.08 9.14
N VAL A 87 -3.25 9.04 8.94
CA VAL A 87 -4.02 10.12 8.34
C VAL A 87 -5.19 10.48 9.23
N GLU A 88 -5.32 11.77 9.53
CA GLU A 88 -6.52 12.36 10.13
C GLU A 88 -7.19 13.29 9.12
N LEU A 89 -8.47 13.03 8.84
CA LEU A 89 -9.29 13.75 7.86
C LEU A 89 -10.30 14.65 8.54
N GLY A 90 -10.23 15.95 8.25
CA GLY A 90 -11.27 16.93 8.56
C GLY A 90 -12.48 16.84 7.62
N ARG A 91 -13.42 17.76 7.76
CA ARG A 91 -14.68 17.74 6.99
C ARG A 91 -14.41 17.77 5.48
N ALA A 92 -15.12 16.94 4.71
CA ALA A 92 -15.00 16.88 3.26
C ALA A 92 -13.57 16.65 2.73
N ALA A 93 -12.65 16.19 3.58
CA ALA A 93 -11.27 15.92 3.20
C ALA A 93 -11.15 14.59 2.44
N HIS A 94 -10.07 14.44 1.68
CA HIS A 94 -9.81 13.25 0.88
C HIS A 94 -8.42 12.66 1.15
N PHE A 95 -8.35 11.33 1.20
CA PHE A 95 -7.09 10.59 1.16
C PHE A 95 -7.09 9.56 0.03
N GLN A 96 -6.11 9.66 -0.87
CA GLN A 96 -5.83 8.65 -1.89
C GLN A 96 -4.54 7.93 -1.53
N PHE A 97 -4.56 6.59 -1.56
CA PHE A 97 -3.36 5.78 -1.48
C PHE A 97 -3.30 4.78 -2.64
N GLY A 98 -2.18 4.79 -3.37
CA GLY A 98 -1.85 3.79 -4.38
C GLY A 98 -0.51 3.13 -4.07
N GLY A 99 -0.51 1.83 -3.77
CA GLY A 99 0.68 1.12 -3.27
C GLY A 99 1.01 -0.13 -4.06
N VAL A 100 2.30 -0.32 -4.37
CA VAL A 100 2.82 -1.58 -4.91
C VAL A 100 3.93 -2.12 -4.01
N THR A 101 3.78 -3.35 -3.53
CA THR A 101 4.91 -4.13 -2.97
C THR A 101 5.35 -5.15 -4.02
N ILE A 102 6.64 -5.18 -4.35
CA ILE A 102 7.15 -6.10 -5.38
C ILE A 102 8.55 -6.60 -5.06
N GLY A 103 8.83 -7.86 -5.38
CA GLY A 103 10.19 -8.42 -5.30
C GLY A 103 10.20 -9.87 -4.83
N GLY A 104 11.31 -10.56 -5.12
CA GLY A 104 11.59 -11.94 -4.70
C GLY A 104 12.61 -12.03 -3.56
N GLY A 105 13.33 -13.15 -3.51
CA GLY A 105 14.21 -13.52 -2.40
C GLY A 105 13.42 -13.85 -1.13
N GLU A 106 13.94 -13.43 0.02
CA GLU A 106 13.34 -13.67 1.35
C GLU A 106 12.80 -12.37 2.00
N ALA A 107 12.76 -11.28 1.23
CA ALA A 107 12.45 -9.96 1.73
C ALA A 107 10.98 -9.81 2.14
N THR A 108 10.75 -8.96 3.14
CA THR A 108 9.40 -8.56 3.57
C THR A 108 9.17 -7.10 3.22
N ARG A 109 8.06 -6.80 2.55
CA ARG A 109 7.70 -5.46 2.10
C ARG A 109 6.27 -5.18 2.51
N GLU A 110 6.02 -4.05 3.13
CA GLU A 110 4.72 -3.82 3.73
C GLU A 110 4.27 -2.37 3.78
N PHE A 111 2.95 -2.21 3.68
CA PHE A 111 2.25 -0.97 3.90
C PHE A 111 1.35 -1.10 5.10
N VAL A 112 1.44 -0.13 6.00
CA VAL A 112 0.56 -0.03 7.17
C VAL A 112 -0.13 1.32 7.14
N THR A 113 -1.46 1.32 7.04
CA THR A 113 -2.25 2.55 6.98
C THR A 113 -3.21 2.65 8.15
N ARG A 114 -3.35 3.85 8.71
CA ARG A 114 -4.40 4.21 9.66
C ARG A 114 -5.07 5.47 9.15
N VAL A 115 -6.33 5.37 8.79
CA VAL A 115 -7.10 6.51 8.28
C VAL A 115 -8.24 6.77 9.24
N THR A 116 -8.21 7.94 9.88
CA THR A 116 -9.26 8.42 10.77
C THR A 116 -10.09 9.47 10.05
N HIS A 117 -11.35 9.14 9.76
CA HIS A 117 -12.38 10.09 9.37
C HIS A 117 -12.91 10.76 10.64
N ALA A 118 -12.38 11.93 10.98
CA ALA A 118 -12.69 12.64 12.22
C ALA A 118 -13.96 13.49 12.10
N GLU A 119 -14.29 13.94 10.89
CA GLU A 119 -15.45 14.79 10.58
C GLU A 119 -16.24 14.27 9.36
N SER A 120 -17.40 14.87 9.10
CA SER A 120 -18.34 14.42 8.07
C SER A 120 -17.83 14.59 6.64
N ASP A 121 -18.48 13.90 5.70
CA ASP A 121 -18.29 14.02 4.25
C ASP A 121 -16.88 13.67 3.75
N GLY A 122 -16.03 13.10 4.61
CA GLY A 122 -14.69 12.64 4.29
C GLY A 122 -14.69 11.46 3.32
N THR A 123 -13.66 11.38 2.48
CA THR A 123 -13.50 10.27 1.53
C THR A 123 -12.11 9.67 1.58
N SER A 124 -11.99 8.35 1.38
CA SER A 124 -10.67 7.73 1.25
C SER A 124 -10.67 6.50 0.35
N ASP A 125 -9.72 6.41 -0.56
CA ASP A 125 -9.55 5.26 -1.45
C ASP A 125 -8.12 4.73 -1.36
N GLN A 126 -7.99 3.43 -1.10
CA GLN A 126 -6.69 2.76 -0.93
C GLN A 126 -6.62 1.55 -1.86
N VAL A 127 -5.77 1.61 -2.89
CA VAL A 127 -5.54 0.50 -3.83
C VAL A 127 -4.13 -0.01 -3.66
N VAL A 128 -4.00 -1.26 -3.21
CA VAL A 128 -2.70 -1.89 -2.96
C VAL A 128 -2.55 -3.18 -3.74
N ARG A 129 -1.44 -3.33 -4.45
CA ARG A 129 -1.11 -4.50 -5.27
C ARG A 129 0.22 -5.08 -4.80
N ALA A 130 0.23 -6.37 -4.48
CA ALA A 130 1.44 -7.08 -4.07
C ALA A 130 1.83 -8.11 -5.14
N VAL A 131 3.10 -8.16 -5.55
CA VAL A 131 3.62 -9.14 -6.52
C VAL A 131 4.90 -9.75 -5.97
N HIS A 132 4.86 -11.03 -5.58
CA HIS A 132 5.99 -11.69 -4.91
C HIS A 132 6.28 -13.08 -5.45
N TRP A 133 7.55 -13.46 -5.39
CA TRP A 133 8.07 -14.77 -5.79
C TRP A 133 9.14 -15.26 -4.78
N ASP A 134 9.77 -16.40 -5.06
CA ASP A 134 10.65 -17.13 -4.15
C ASP A 134 9.98 -17.41 -2.80
N THR A 135 10.45 -16.79 -1.71
CA THR A 135 9.89 -16.85 -0.34
C THR A 135 9.57 -15.45 0.20
N ALA A 136 9.51 -14.44 -0.69
CA ALA A 136 9.25 -13.07 -0.31
C ALA A 136 7.81 -12.88 0.19
N THR A 137 7.63 -11.85 1.01
CA THR A 137 6.37 -11.58 1.70
C THR A 137 5.90 -10.14 1.47
N GLY A 138 4.65 -9.98 1.04
CA GLY A 138 3.99 -8.68 0.88
C GLY A 138 2.85 -8.48 1.87
N ASN A 139 2.94 -7.52 2.77
CA ASN A 139 1.88 -7.28 3.76
C ASN A 139 1.13 -5.96 3.52
N PHE A 140 -0.18 -5.99 3.77
CA PHE A 140 -1.00 -4.79 3.91
C PHE A 140 -1.83 -4.86 5.18
N LEU A 141 -1.58 -3.93 6.10
CA LEU A 141 -2.36 -3.75 7.31
C LEU A 141 -3.06 -2.41 7.19
N GLY A 142 -4.36 -2.42 6.96
CA GLY A 142 -5.11 -1.20 6.69
C GLY A 142 -6.20 -1.01 7.72
N LYS A 143 -6.06 -0.01 8.59
CA LYS A 143 -7.09 0.35 9.57
C LYS A 143 -7.82 1.60 9.13
N LEU A 144 -9.15 1.55 9.16
CA LEU A 144 -10.01 2.70 8.90
C LEU A 144 -10.95 2.91 10.09
N ALA A 145 -10.92 4.10 10.66
CA ALA A 145 -11.79 4.50 11.77
C ALA A 145 -12.70 5.66 11.31
N VAL A 146 -14.00 5.54 11.59
CA VAL A 146 -15.00 6.57 11.30
C VAL A 146 -15.61 7.04 12.62
N ALA A 147 -15.34 8.29 13.00
CA ALA A 147 -15.86 8.87 14.22
C ALA A 147 -17.40 8.94 14.21
N ARG A 148 -18.01 9.01 15.40
CA ARG A 148 -19.49 9.00 15.56
C ARG A 148 -20.21 10.07 14.74
N ASP A 149 -19.61 11.26 14.64
CA ASP A 149 -20.19 12.40 13.94
C ASP A 149 -19.71 12.53 12.48
N ALA A 150 -18.83 11.61 12.02
CA ALA A 150 -18.31 11.58 10.66
C ALA A 150 -19.29 10.94 9.66
N GLN A 151 -20.52 11.47 9.63
CA GLN A 151 -21.57 11.04 8.72
C GLN A 151 -21.16 11.32 7.26
N LYS A 152 -21.78 10.62 6.32
CA LYS A 152 -21.51 10.72 4.88
C LYS A 152 -20.08 10.35 4.47
N THR A 153 -19.35 9.65 5.33
CA THR A 153 -18.04 9.07 4.99
C THR A 153 -18.20 8.07 3.83
N ASP A 154 -17.33 8.18 2.82
CA ASP A 154 -17.20 7.22 1.72
C ASP A 154 -15.76 6.69 1.63
N ALA A 155 -15.57 5.41 1.96
CA ALA A 155 -14.24 4.84 2.09
C ALA A 155 -14.10 3.42 1.53
N ALA A 156 -12.97 3.18 0.85
CA ALA A 156 -12.65 1.88 0.28
C ALA A 156 -11.19 1.47 0.54
N GLN A 157 -10.99 0.18 0.83
CA GLN A 157 -9.69 -0.48 0.84
C GLN A 157 -9.70 -1.67 -0.11
N ASN A 158 -8.76 -1.73 -1.05
CA ASN A 158 -8.67 -2.77 -2.06
C ASN A 158 -7.25 -3.32 -2.12
N PHE A 159 -7.01 -4.41 -1.41
CA PHE A 159 -5.76 -5.16 -1.47
C PHE A 159 -5.88 -6.36 -2.39
N ARG A 160 -4.93 -6.52 -3.30
CA ARG A 160 -4.78 -7.77 -4.07
C ARG A 160 -3.33 -8.19 -4.11
N ALA A 161 -3.08 -9.49 -4.00
CA ALA A 161 -1.76 -10.07 -4.13
C ALA A 161 -1.71 -11.13 -5.22
N LEU A 162 -0.64 -11.08 -6.01
CA LEU A 162 -0.27 -12.04 -7.04
C LEU A 162 1.01 -12.76 -6.62
N LEU A 163 0.90 -14.04 -6.32
CA LEU A 163 2.03 -14.89 -5.93
C LEU A 163 2.50 -15.69 -7.14
N LEU A 164 3.72 -15.41 -7.62
CA LEU A 164 4.26 -16.02 -8.84
C LEU A 164 4.87 -17.41 -8.57
N THR A 165 5.27 -17.68 -7.34
CA THR A 165 5.79 -18.99 -6.88
C THR A 165 5.00 -19.47 -5.65
N ARG A 166 5.10 -20.77 -5.35
CA ARG A 166 4.42 -21.36 -4.18
C ARG A 166 4.99 -20.94 -2.83
N GLY A 167 6.25 -20.49 -2.78
CA GLY A 167 6.92 -20.10 -1.54
C GLY A 167 6.63 -18.67 -1.12
N ALA A 168 6.21 -17.81 -2.04
CA ALA A 168 5.87 -16.43 -1.76
C ALA A 168 4.59 -16.36 -0.93
N SER A 169 4.49 -15.31 -0.12
CA SER A 169 3.31 -15.09 0.73
C SER A 169 2.84 -13.64 0.69
N ALA A 170 1.60 -13.44 1.08
CA ALA A 170 1.06 -12.12 1.35
C ALA A 170 0.12 -12.18 2.54
N ASN A 171 0.12 -11.14 3.35
CA ASN A 171 -0.79 -11.01 4.49
C ASN A 171 -1.64 -9.74 4.33
N ALA A 172 -2.94 -9.87 4.55
CA ALA A 172 -3.87 -8.76 4.48
C ALA A 172 -4.66 -8.68 5.79
N LYS A 173 -4.62 -7.52 6.45
CA LYS A 173 -5.43 -7.24 7.64
C LYS A 173 -6.18 -5.91 7.47
N PRO A 174 -7.27 -5.87 6.68
CA PRO A 174 -8.12 -4.70 6.60
C PRO A 174 -9.10 -4.66 7.78
N GLU A 175 -9.15 -3.55 8.49
CA GLU A 175 -9.94 -3.35 9.71
C GLU A 175 -10.81 -2.09 9.57
N LEU A 176 -12.10 -2.21 9.91
CA LEU A 176 -13.06 -1.10 9.89
C LEU A 176 -13.63 -0.88 11.31
N GLU A 177 -13.45 0.31 11.85
CA GLU A 177 -14.02 0.76 13.13
C GLU A 177 -15.00 1.91 12.86
N ILE A 178 -16.28 1.56 12.65
CA ILE A 178 -17.30 2.50 12.20
C ILE A 178 -18.25 2.82 13.36
N TYR A 179 -18.29 4.09 13.76
CA TYR A 179 -19.19 4.59 14.80
C TYR A 179 -20.31 5.51 14.28
N ALA A 180 -20.36 5.75 12.96
CA ALA A 180 -21.37 6.54 12.27
C ALA A 180 -22.32 5.65 11.45
N ASP A 181 -23.60 6.03 11.37
CA ASP A 181 -24.64 5.21 10.74
C ASP A 181 -24.75 5.45 9.22
N ASP A 182 -24.65 6.70 8.77
CA ASP A 182 -24.88 7.10 7.38
C ASP A 182 -23.58 7.14 6.58
N VAL A 183 -23.00 5.97 6.33
CA VAL A 183 -21.68 5.85 5.68
C VAL A 183 -21.67 4.78 4.60
N LYS A 184 -20.68 4.86 3.71
CA LYS A 184 -20.33 3.81 2.75
C LYS A 184 -18.89 3.41 3.01
N CYS A 185 -18.68 2.23 3.59
CA CYS A 185 -17.34 1.73 3.83
C CYS A 185 -17.21 0.32 3.29
N ALA A 186 -16.16 0.07 2.52
CA ALA A 186 -15.88 -1.23 1.95
C ALA A 186 -14.41 -1.60 2.14
N HIS A 187 -14.15 -2.88 2.33
CA HIS A 187 -12.81 -3.45 2.22
C HIS A 187 -12.85 -4.73 1.40
N GLY A 188 -11.80 -4.97 0.63
CA GLY A 188 -11.65 -6.15 -0.20
C GLY A 188 -10.20 -6.60 -0.20
N ALA A 189 -10.00 -7.89 0.05
CA ALA A 189 -8.70 -8.54 -0.01
C ALA A 189 -8.79 -9.82 -0.84
N ALA A 190 -7.90 -9.99 -1.81
CA ALA A 190 -7.77 -11.23 -2.57
C ALA A 190 -6.29 -11.59 -2.74
N ILE A 191 -5.95 -12.85 -2.50
CA ILE A 191 -4.58 -13.36 -2.66
C ILE A 191 -4.68 -14.59 -3.56
N GLY A 192 -3.90 -14.60 -4.63
CA GLY A 192 -3.99 -15.66 -5.61
C GLY A 192 -2.80 -15.75 -6.54
N GLN A 193 -2.93 -16.64 -7.50
CA GLN A 193 -1.98 -16.83 -8.59
C GLN A 193 -2.51 -16.17 -9.86
N MET A 194 -1.69 -16.16 -10.89
CA MET A 194 -2.06 -15.59 -12.17
C MET A 194 -3.23 -16.35 -12.80
N ASP A 195 -4.13 -15.62 -13.43
CA ASP A 195 -5.25 -16.21 -14.17
C ASP A 195 -4.71 -16.93 -15.42
N GLU A 196 -4.56 -18.25 -15.31
CA GLU A 196 -4.09 -19.11 -16.39
C GLU A 196 -5.03 -19.11 -17.59
N ALA A 197 -6.33 -18.90 -17.39
CA ALA A 197 -7.30 -18.82 -18.48
C ALA A 197 -7.13 -17.53 -19.27
N ALA A 198 -6.92 -16.39 -18.59
CA ALA A 198 -6.59 -15.13 -19.24
C ALA A 198 -5.25 -15.21 -19.99
N ALA A 199 -4.22 -15.80 -19.38
CA ALA A 199 -2.92 -16.01 -20.01
C ALA A 199 -3.03 -16.91 -21.26
N PHE A 200 -3.76 -18.03 -21.16
CA PHE A 200 -4.00 -18.94 -22.28
C PHE A 200 -4.79 -18.26 -23.41
N TYR A 201 -5.82 -17.48 -23.07
CA TYR A 201 -6.63 -16.76 -24.06
C TYR A 201 -5.83 -15.73 -24.86
N MET A 202 -4.89 -15.04 -24.21
CA MET A 202 -3.96 -14.13 -24.88
C MET A 202 -2.95 -14.87 -25.75
N ALA A 203 -2.41 -16.00 -25.25
CA ALA A 203 -1.51 -16.84 -26.03
C ALA A 203 -2.18 -17.40 -27.28
N ALA A 204 -3.45 -17.82 -27.18
CA ALA A 204 -4.26 -18.27 -28.31
C ALA A 204 -4.50 -17.17 -29.38
N ARG A 205 -4.29 -15.89 -29.04
CA ARG A 205 -4.33 -14.75 -29.98
C ARG A 205 -2.97 -14.39 -30.58
N GLY A 206 -1.94 -15.21 -30.35
CA GLY A 206 -0.62 -15.04 -30.95
C GLY A 206 0.38 -14.25 -30.09
N LEU A 207 0.03 -13.90 -28.85
CA LEU A 207 1.01 -13.38 -27.89
C LEU A 207 1.91 -14.53 -27.39
N PRO A 208 3.24 -14.39 -27.38
CA PRO A 208 4.11 -15.35 -26.71
C PRO A 208 3.68 -15.51 -25.24
N PRO A 209 3.68 -16.73 -24.67
CA PRO A 209 3.21 -16.96 -23.29
C PRO A 209 3.87 -16.06 -22.24
N GLU A 210 5.17 -15.79 -22.40
CA GLU A 210 5.92 -14.87 -21.53
C GLU A 210 5.42 -13.42 -21.66
N ALA A 211 5.20 -12.95 -22.90
CA ALA A 211 4.65 -11.61 -23.14
C ALA A 211 3.23 -11.46 -22.58
N ALA A 212 2.40 -12.52 -22.68
CA ALA A 212 1.08 -12.56 -22.08
C ALA A 212 1.14 -12.43 -20.54
N ARG A 213 2.04 -13.17 -19.88
CA ARG A 213 2.24 -13.07 -18.42
C ARG A 213 2.73 -11.70 -18.00
N LYS A 214 3.77 -11.17 -18.66
CA LYS A 214 4.30 -9.82 -18.41
C LYS A 214 3.21 -8.75 -18.56
N LEU A 215 2.32 -8.89 -19.55
CA LEU A 215 1.20 -7.97 -19.74
C LEU A 215 0.16 -8.04 -18.61
N LEU A 216 -0.19 -9.25 -18.13
CA LEU A 216 -1.10 -9.41 -16.99
C LEU A 216 -0.53 -8.79 -15.71
N VAL A 217 0.74 -9.07 -15.42
CA VAL A 217 1.42 -8.49 -14.25
C VAL A 217 1.50 -6.97 -14.38
N ARG A 218 1.85 -6.44 -15.56
CA ARG A 218 1.86 -4.99 -15.83
C ARG A 218 0.49 -4.37 -15.58
N ALA A 219 -0.58 -4.96 -16.11
CA ALA A 219 -1.95 -4.48 -15.90
C ALA A 219 -2.36 -4.52 -14.42
N PHE A 220 -1.97 -5.58 -13.71
CA PHE A 220 -2.21 -5.74 -12.28
C PHE A 220 -1.51 -4.66 -11.45
N ILE A 221 -0.26 -4.33 -11.77
CA ILE A 221 0.53 -3.28 -11.09
C ILE A 221 -0.03 -1.89 -11.41
N ALA A 222 -0.32 -1.61 -12.69
CA ALA A 222 -0.80 -0.30 -13.14
C ALA A 222 -2.09 0.15 -12.44
N ASP A 223 -2.94 -0.79 -12.05
CA ASP A 223 -4.18 -0.55 -11.30
C ASP A 223 -3.94 0.19 -9.97
N ALA A 224 -2.83 -0.09 -9.26
CA ALA A 224 -2.49 0.61 -8.02
C ALA A 224 -2.18 2.11 -8.23
N PHE A 225 -1.69 2.47 -9.42
CA PHE A 225 -1.28 3.84 -9.74
C PHE A 225 -2.27 4.55 -10.66
N ALA A 226 -3.42 3.93 -11.00
CA ALA A 226 -4.40 4.50 -11.92
C ALA A 226 -4.97 5.85 -11.44
N ALA A 227 -5.08 6.04 -10.13
CA ALA A 227 -5.53 7.30 -9.52
C ALA A 227 -4.46 8.40 -9.51
N HIS A 228 -3.22 8.11 -9.91
CA HIS A 228 -2.15 9.10 -9.98
C HIS A 228 -2.44 10.09 -11.14
N PRO A 229 -2.67 11.39 -10.86
CA PRO A 229 -3.14 12.32 -11.88
C PRO A 229 -2.02 12.85 -12.78
N ILE A 230 -0.76 12.71 -12.36
CA ILE A 230 0.41 13.10 -13.14
C ILE A 230 0.94 11.86 -13.86
N GLU A 231 0.73 11.82 -15.18
CA GLU A 231 1.07 10.68 -16.03
C GLU A 231 2.58 10.34 -16.05
N PRO A 232 3.52 11.31 -16.17
CA PRO A 232 4.94 10.99 -16.10
C PRO A 232 5.36 10.29 -14.80
N GLU A 233 4.90 10.77 -13.65
CA GLU A 233 5.20 10.17 -12.34
C GLU A 233 4.58 8.77 -12.18
N ARG A 234 3.37 8.57 -12.71
CA ARG A 234 2.69 7.27 -12.75
C ARG A 234 3.49 6.26 -13.58
N ASP A 235 3.94 6.70 -14.75
CA ASP A 235 4.69 5.85 -15.67
C ASP A 235 6.08 5.52 -15.10
N GLU A 236 6.74 6.48 -14.44
CA GLU A 236 8.00 6.25 -13.71
C GLU A 236 7.83 5.20 -12.61
N LEU A 237 6.76 5.27 -11.81
CA LEU A 237 6.44 4.25 -10.80
C LEU A 237 6.20 2.87 -11.40
N LEU A 238 5.47 2.80 -12.50
CA LEU A 238 5.19 1.55 -13.19
C LEU A 238 6.47 0.94 -13.76
N GLU A 239 7.30 1.73 -14.44
CA GLU A 239 8.57 1.24 -15.01
C GLU A 239 9.56 0.84 -13.90
N ALA A 240 9.62 1.55 -12.77
CA ALA A 240 10.41 1.14 -11.61
C ALA A 240 9.91 -0.20 -11.02
N ALA A 241 8.60 -0.42 -10.95
CA ALA A 241 8.03 -1.69 -10.50
C ALA A 241 8.35 -2.83 -11.47
N LEU A 242 8.26 -2.58 -12.78
CA LEU A 242 8.60 -3.57 -13.81
C LEU A 242 10.11 -3.87 -13.85
N ALA A 243 10.96 -2.89 -13.58
CA ALA A 243 12.39 -3.11 -13.42
C ALA A 243 12.69 -4.02 -12.22
N ALA A 244 11.99 -3.84 -11.10
CA ALA A 244 12.10 -4.73 -9.93
C ALA A 244 11.60 -6.15 -10.21
N LEU A 245 10.60 -6.32 -11.08
CA LEU A 245 10.10 -7.63 -11.52
C LEU A 245 11.15 -8.40 -12.34
N GLY A 246 11.90 -7.72 -13.21
CA GLY A 246 12.87 -8.34 -14.10
C GLY A 246 12.25 -9.47 -14.93
N ASP A 247 12.90 -10.64 -14.93
CA ASP A 247 12.45 -11.85 -15.64
C ASP A 247 11.61 -12.82 -14.78
N ALA A 248 11.10 -12.37 -13.63
CA ALA A 248 10.32 -13.22 -12.74
C ALA A 248 8.89 -13.56 -13.25
N ALA A 249 8.43 -12.91 -14.34
CA ALA A 249 7.10 -13.09 -14.95
C ALA A 249 7.14 -13.75 -16.34
#